data_AF-U7L5E5-F1
#
_entry.id   AF-U7L5E5-F1
#
_cell.length_a   1.000
_cell.length_b   1.000
_cell.length_c   1.000
_cell.angle_alpha   90.00
_cell.angle_beta   90.00
_cell.angle_gamma   90.00
#
_symmetry.space_group_name_H-M   'P 1'
#
loop_
_entity.id
_entity.type
_entity.pdbx_description
1 polymer ?
#
loop_
_entity_poly.entity_id
_entity_poly.type
_entity_poly.pdbx_seq_one_letter_code
_entity_poly.pdbx_strand_id
1 'polypeptide(L)'
;MRSCARPAHAIAGVVLSAMLLTGCSSQFDGDPYADNAKRAPVGIMVDAGETDQVVLAEIFRQELISQGREASLVREDIFQESKSGRYLNPNGNFYVGCTGAFLSVLNPGEAREISKDYRKAQHSSQPGGEDYLARTHIALMSALPGDLAAVEPSSATGCEDAEPKLPENFVALYQDDLLDREERQSIASLTKFITRKDISELAQEAEQKGDVAKVVRTWLHGSGTKMLDEEGDSDSSGGSDLTGGSK
;
A
#
# COMPACT_ATOMS: atom_id res chain seq x y z
N MET A 1 76.02 -42.80 -46.02
CA MET A 1 75.74 -42.97 -44.58
C MET A 1 75.16 -41.66 -44.05
N ARG A 2 73.93 -41.71 -43.48
CA ARG A 2 73.28 -40.82 -42.47
C ARG A 2 73.38 -39.27 -42.65
N SER A 3 72.36 -38.44 -42.44
CA SER A 3 71.01 -38.58 -41.85
C SER A 3 70.18 -37.31 -42.16
N CYS A 4 68.86 -37.47 -42.22
CA CYS A 4 67.80 -36.43 -42.31
C CYS A 4 67.75 -35.56 -41.02
N ALA A 5 67.00 -34.45 -40.85
CA ALA A 5 65.86 -33.85 -41.54
C ALA A 5 65.69 -32.37 -41.09
N ARG A 6 65.17 -31.50 -41.98
CA ARG A 6 64.10 -30.45 -41.92
C ARG A 6 63.67 -29.84 -40.54
N PRO A 7 62.97 -28.65 -40.46
CA PRO A 7 62.10 -28.01 -41.48
C PRO A 7 61.99 -26.46 -41.56
N ALA A 8 61.24 -26.02 -42.60
CA ALA A 8 60.26 -24.90 -42.74
C ALA A 8 60.73 -23.44 -42.54
N HIS A 9 60.79 -22.53 -43.54
CA HIS A 9 59.74 -21.96 -44.43
C HIS A 9 58.55 -21.38 -43.63
N ALA A 10 58.06 -20.15 -43.78
CA ALA A 10 58.23 -19.13 -44.82
C ALA A 10 57.43 -17.85 -44.43
N ILE A 11 57.87 -16.69 -44.95
CA ILE A 11 57.08 -15.59 -45.58
C ILE A 11 56.01 -14.91 -44.70
N ALA A 12 56.26 -13.71 -44.16
CA ALA A 12 56.14 -12.36 -44.75
C ALA A 12 54.70 -11.83 -44.95
N GLY A 13 54.45 -10.64 -44.39
CA GLY A 13 53.78 -9.57 -45.13
C GLY A 13 52.42 -9.04 -44.67
N VAL A 14 52.43 -7.74 -44.38
CA VAL A 14 51.39 -6.72 -44.64
C VAL A 14 50.35 -6.44 -43.54
N VAL A 15 50.54 -5.25 -42.95
CA VAL A 15 49.58 -4.48 -42.15
C VAL A 15 48.60 -3.79 -43.09
N LEU A 16 47.29 -3.97 -42.88
CA LEU A 16 46.26 -3.07 -43.40
C LEU A 16 45.21 -2.81 -42.30
N SER A 17 45.21 -1.58 -41.80
CA SER A 17 44.28 -1.05 -40.83
C SER A 17 42.97 -0.68 -41.52
N ALA A 18 41.88 -1.39 -41.21
CA ALA A 18 40.53 -1.00 -41.56
C ALA A 18 39.80 -0.50 -40.29
N MET A 19 39.49 0.79 -40.26
CA MET A 19 38.66 1.42 -39.24
C MET A 19 37.22 0.91 -39.38
N LEU A 20 36.76 0.10 -38.42
CA LEU A 20 35.33 -0.17 -38.25
C LEU A 20 34.76 0.88 -37.29
N LEU A 21 33.92 1.76 -37.84
CA LEU A 21 33.06 2.66 -37.07
C LEU A 21 32.00 1.81 -36.35
N THR A 22 32.30 1.34 -35.14
CA THR A 22 31.27 0.92 -34.19
C THR A 22 30.55 2.18 -33.71
N GLY A 23 29.43 2.50 -34.36
CA GLY A 23 28.43 3.38 -33.79
C GLY A 23 27.92 2.74 -32.52
N CYS A 24 28.29 3.28 -31.36
CA CYS A 24 27.53 3.03 -30.14
C CYS A 24 26.17 3.69 -30.33
N SER A 25 25.19 2.95 -30.86
CA SER A 25 23.82 3.21 -30.48
C SER A 25 23.80 3.02 -28.96
N SER A 26 23.79 4.11 -28.21
CA SER A 26 23.32 4.06 -26.83
C SER A 26 21.85 3.69 -26.92
N GLN A 27 21.59 2.39 -27.05
CA GLN A 27 20.33 1.82 -26.66
C GLN A 27 20.23 2.19 -25.19
N PHE A 28 19.40 3.20 -24.92
CA PHE A 28 18.94 3.49 -23.59
C PHE A 28 18.08 2.29 -23.20
N ASP A 29 18.73 1.18 -22.87
CA ASP A 29 18.19 0.18 -21.96
C ASP A 29 18.29 0.82 -20.57
N GLY A 30 17.49 1.86 -20.37
CA GLY A 30 17.05 2.19 -19.04
C GLY A 30 16.22 0.99 -18.61
N ASP A 31 16.87 0.03 -17.95
CA ASP A 31 16.16 -0.98 -17.20
C ASP A 31 15.16 -0.22 -16.32
N PRO A 32 13.84 -0.37 -16.52
CA PRO A 32 12.85 0.28 -15.66
C PRO A 32 12.99 -0.20 -14.20
N TYR A 33 13.82 -1.22 -13.94
CA TYR A 33 14.21 -1.66 -12.61
C TYR A 33 15.55 -1.12 -12.09
N ALA A 34 16.37 -0.39 -12.88
CA ALA A 34 17.63 0.15 -12.39
C ALA A 34 17.45 1.25 -11.33
N ASP A 35 16.28 1.89 -11.26
CA ASP A 35 15.95 2.86 -10.20
C ASP A 35 15.50 2.18 -8.88
N ASN A 36 15.23 0.87 -8.90
CA ASN A 36 14.81 0.09 -7.73
C ASN A 36 15.95 -0.19 -6.75
N ALA A 37 17.21 -0.03 -7.16
CA ALA A 37 18.37 -0.28 -6.32
C ALA A 37 18.57 0.73 -5.17
N LYS A 38 17.71 1.74 -5.04
CA LYS A 38 17.81 2.80 -4.01
C LYS A 38 16.57 2.98 -3.13
N ARG A 39 15.53 2.15 -3.28
CA ARG A 39 14.30 2.28 -2.47
C ARG A 39 14.46 1.54 -1.13
N ALA A 40 14.19 2.22 -0.02
CA ALA A 40 14.26 1.60 1.31
C ALA A 40 13.24 0.45 1.42
N PRO A 41 13.58 -0.69 2.06
CA PRO A 41 12.60 -1.73 2.37
C PRO A 41 11.45 -1.18 3.22
N VAL A 42 10.24 -1.67 2.99
CA VAL A 42 9.05 -1.27 3.73
C VAL A 42 8.82 -2.24 4.90
N GLY A 43 8.96 -1.73 6.12
CA GLY A 43 8.64 -2.43 7.36
C GLY A 43 7.27 -1.98 7.86
N ILE A 44 6.27 -2.85 7.68
CA ILE A 44 4.88 -2.61 8.07
C ILE A 44 4.70 -3.05 9.52
N MET A 45 4.53 -2.09 10.42
CA MET A 45 4.24 -2.34 11.83
C MET A 45 2.82 -2.88 11.98
N VAL A 46 2.67 -3.96 12.75
CA VAL A 46 1.38 -4.56 13.04
C VAL A 46 1.35 -5.23 14.41
N ASP A 47 0.30 -4.96 15.17
CA ASP A 47 0.05 -5.64 16.44
C ASP A 47 -0.40 -7.09 16.14
N ALA A 48 0.49 -8.06 16.35
CA ALA A 48 0.27 -9.47 15.97
C ALA A 48 -0.82 -10.19 16.79
N GLY A 49 -1.35 -9.55 17.83
CA GLY A 49 -2.42 -10.08 18.69
C GLY A 49 -3.83 -9.97 18.08
N GLU A 50 -4.00 -9.15 17.04
CA GLU A 50 -5.30 -8.88 16.41
C GLU A 50 -5.31 -9.36 14.95
N THR A 51 -6.03 -10.45 14.66
CA THR A 51 -6.08 -11.06 13.31
C THR A 51 -6.49 -10.05 12.23
N ASP A 52 -7.47 -9.20 12.52
CA ASP A 52 -7.96 -8.16 11.60
C ASP A 52 -6.84 -7.20 11.18
N GLN A 53 -5.97 -6.80 12.11
CA GLN A 53 -4.84 -5.94 11.81
C GLN A 53 -3.78 -6.67 10.99
N VAL A 54 -3.51 -7.95 11.29
CA VAL A 54 -2.57 -8.77 10.53
C VAL A 54 -3.04 -8.98 9.09
N VAL A 55 -4.34 -9.21 8.88
CA VAL A 55 -4.96 -9.29 7.56
C VAL A 55 -4.78 -7.97 6.81
N LEU A 56 -5.13 -6.86 7.45
CA LEU A 56 -5.03 -5.55 6.82
C LEU A 56 -3.57 -5.20 6.45
N ALA A 57 -2.62 -5.46 7.35
CA ALA A 57 -1.20 -5.25 7.09
C ALA A 57 -0.70 -6.14 5.93
N GLU A 58 -1.19 -7.38 5.82
CA GLU A 58 -0.86 -8.27 4.71
C GLU A 58 -1.47 -7.78 3.38
N ILE A 59 -2.65 -7.17 3.38
CA ILE A 59 -3.23 -6.53 2.18
C ILE A 59 -2.28 -5.44 1.66
N PHE A 60 -1.84 -4.52 2.53
CA PHE A 60 -0.87 -3.49 2.15
C PHE A 60 0.48 -4.08 1.72
N ARG A 61 0.95 -5.12 2.40
CA ARG A 61 2.20 -5.80 2.04
C ARG A 61 2.15 -6.33 0.61
N GLN A 62 1.06 -6.99 0.23
CA GLN A 62 0.92 -7.56 -1.10
C GLN A 62 0.77 -6.50 -2.18
N GLU A 63 0.09 -5.39 -1.87
CA GLU A 63 0.03 -4.25 -2.78
C GLU A 63 1.42 -3.65 -3.01
N LEU A 64 2.20 -3.41 -1.95
CA LEU A 64 3.57 -2.91 -2.10
C LEU A 64 4.48 -3.87 -2.89
N ILE A 65 4.35 -5.18 -2.68
CA ILE A 65 5.07 -6.19 -3.46
C ILE A 65 4.66 -6.14 -4.94
N SER A 66 3.38 -5.91 -5.24
CA SER A 66 2.90 -5.77 -6.63
C SER A 66 3.53 -4.55 -7.33
N GLN A 67 3.84 -3.49 -6.58
CA GLN A 67 4.58 -2.30 -7.02
C GLN A 67 6.12 -2.51 -7.07
N GLY A 68 6.59 -3.75 -6.87
CA GLY A 68 8.01 -4.10 -6.93
C GLY A 68 8.82 -3.73 -5.69
N ARG A 69 8.16 -3.48 -4.54
CA ARG A 69 8.85 -3.18 -3.27
C ARG A 69 9.19 -4.43 -2.48
N GLU A 70 10.31 -4.36 -1.77
CA GLU A 70 10.60 -5.26 -0.65
C GLU A 70 9.76 -4.82 0.55
N ALA A 71 8.72 -5.58 0.88
CA ALA A 71 7.82 -5.30 2.00
C ALA A 71 7.68 -6.49 2.96
N SER A 72 7.74 -6.19 4.25
CA SER A 72 7.71 -7.19 5.33
C SER A 72 6.84 -6.71 6.49
N LEU A 73 6.24 -7.67 7.20
CA LEU A 73 5.51 -7.38 8.45
C LEU A 73 6.51 -7.38 9.61
N VAL A 74 6.56 -6.27 10.33
CA VAL A 74 7.27 -6.13 11.60
C VAL A 74 6.27 -6.41 12.71
N ARG A 75 6.31 -7.65 13.23
CA ARG A 75 5.39 -8.14 14.27
C ARG A 75 5.84 -7.70 15.66
N GLU A 76 5.81 -6.40 15.87
CA GLU A 76 6.05 -5.74 17.14
C GLU A 76 4.95 -4.73 17.37
N ASP A 77 4.77 -4.29 18.61
CA ASP A 77 3.76 -3.28 18.92
C ASP A 77 4.00 -2.02 18.09
N ILE A 78 2.93 -1.52 17.46
CA ILE A 78 2.93 -0.28 16.64
C ILE A 78 3.40 0.91 17.48
N PHE A 79 3.13 0.86 18.77
CA PHE A 79 3.40 1.92 19.71
C PHE A 79 4.33 1.45 20.83
N GLN A 80 5.35 2.25 21.14
CA GLN A 80 6.23 2.04 22.28
C GLN A 80 5.94 3.05 23.39
N GLU A 81 6.28 2.68 24.63
CA GLU A 81 6.17 3.56 25.79
C GLU A 81 7.54 4.06 26.25
N SER A 82 7.60 5.33 26.65
CA SER A 82 8.76 5.93 27.31
C SER A 82 8.33 6.77 28.50
N LYS A 83 9.30 7.31 29.24
CA LYS A 83 9.04 8.29 30.31
C LYS A 83 8.34 9.56 29.81
N SER A 84 8.49 9.88 28.52
CA SER A 84 7.90 11.07 27.89
C SER A 84 6.52 10.79 27.30
N GLY A 85 6.03 9.55 27.37
CA GLY A 85 4.76 9.12 26.80
C GLY A 85 4.92 8.03 25.74
N ARG A 86 3.80 7.70 25.11
CA ARG A 86 3.68 6.71 24.03
C ARG A 86 4.07 7.34 22.70
N TYR A 87 4.68 6.59 21.80
CA TYR A 87 5.15 7.06 20.48
C TYR A 87 5.16 5.92 19.46
N LEU A 88 5.27 6.22 18.17
CA LEU A 88 5.36 5.23 17.10
C LEU A 88 6.67 4.45 17.18
N ASN A 89 6.61 3.14 16.99
CA ASN A 89 7.76 2.26 17.04
C ASN A 89 8.72 2.54 15.86
N PRO A 90 9.96 3.01 16.10
CA PRO A 90 10.89 3.40 15.03
C PRO A 90 11.46 2.22 14.23
N ASN A 91 11.15 0.97 14.59
CA ASN A 91 11.60 -0.22 13.87
C ASN A 91 10.86 -0.41 12.53
N GLY A 92 9.78 0.32 12.30
CA GLY A 92 9.08 0.36 11.02
C GLY A 92 9.02 1.75 10.42
N ASN A 93 8.63 1.79 9.15
CA ASN A 93 8.47 3.03 8.38
C ASN A 93 7.09 3.13 7.71
N PHE A 94 6.25 2.12 7.91
CA PHE A 94 4.87 2.05 7.46
C PHE A 94 4.03 1.48 8.61
N TYR A 95 2.94 2.14 8.97
CA TYR A 95 2.12 1.82 10.14
C TYR A 95 0.68 1.69 9.69
N VAL A 96 0.04 0.59 10.05
CA VAL A 96 -1.36 0.32 9.73
C VAL A 96 -2.12 0.25 11.03
N GLY A 97 -3.14 1.08 11.19
CA GLY A 97 -3.89 1.13 12.43
C GLY A 97 -5.14 1.98 12.29
N CYS A 98 -5.70 2.39 13.41
CA CYS A 98 -6.92 3.16 13.44
C CYS A 98 -6.65 4.63 13.77
N THR A 99 -7.45 5.51 13.16
CA THR A 99 -7.26 6.97 13.17
C THR A 99 -7.16 7.56 14.58
N GLY A 100 -8.08 7.21 15.47
CA GLY A 100 -8.12 7.66 16.85
C GLY A 100 -7.04 7.02 17.72
N ALA A 101 -6.62 5.78 17.45
CA ALA A 101 -5.46 5.18 18.10
C ALA A 101 -4.19 5.98 17.81
N PHE A 102 -3.94 6.35 16.54
CA PHE A 102 -2.83 7.22 16.18
C PHE A 102 -2.97 8.62 16.78
N LEU A 103 -4.17 9.22 16.71
CA LEU A 103 -4.41 10.54 17.28
C LEU A 103 -4.18 10.55 18.80
N SER A 104 -4.53 9.48 19.51
CA SER A 104 -4.33 9.37 20.96
C SER A 104 -2.85 9.44 21.36
N VAL A 105 -1.95 9.05 20.45
CA VAL A 105 -0.50 9.09 20.64
C VAL A 105 0.08 10.40 20.17
N LEU A 106 -0.31 10.88 18.98
CA LEU A 106 0.25 12.07 18.36
C LEU A 106 -0.31 13.38 18.96
N ASN A 107 -1.58 13.39 19.37
CA ASN A 107 -2.22 14.50 20.05
C ASN A 107 -3.26 13.99 21.09
N PRO A 108 -2.79 13.51 22.25
CA PRO A 108 -3.66 12.98 23.30
C PRO A 108 -4.65 14.00 23.86
N GLY A 109 -4.35 15.31 23.75
CA GLY A 109 -5.25 16.38 24.17
C GLY A 109 -6.49 16.44 23.28
N GLU A 110 -6.29 16.56 21.98
CA GLU A 110 -7.37 16.61 20.99
C GLU A 110 -8.18 15.31 20.97
N ALA A 111 -7.50 14.15 21.06
CA ALA A 111 -8.17 12.84 21.14
C ALA A 111 -9.18 12.77 22.29
N ARG A 112 -8.82 13.29 23.49
CA ARG A 112 -9.70 13.29 24.67
C ARG A 112 -10.89 14.24 24.51
N GLU A 113 -10.69 15.40 23.91
CA GLU A 113 -11.79 16.35 23.68
C GLU A 113 -12.78 15.82 22.64
N ILE A 114 -12.29 15.28 21.52
CA ILE A 114 -13.15 14.65 20.50
C ILE A 114 -13.92 13.47 21.12
N SER A 115 -13.24 12.61 21.90
CA SER A 115 -13.89 11.46 22.56
C SER A 115 -15.00 11.90 23.52
N LYS A 116 -14.76 12.95 24.30
CA LYS A 116 -15.75 13.49 25.24
C LYS A 116 -16.98 14.02 24.51
N ASP A 117 -16.81 14.71 23.39
CA ASP A 117 -17.94 15.21 22.60
C ASP A 117 -18.67 14.09 21.87
N TYR A 118 -17.93 13.13 21.30
CA TYR A 118 -18.48 11.94 20.66
C TYR A 118 -19.35 11.12 21.62
N ARG A 119 -18.89 10.91 22.86
CA ARG A 119 -19.67 10.22 23.90
C ARG A 119 -20.97 10.96 24.21
N LYS A 120 -20.94 12.29 24.37
CA LYS A 120 -22.17 13.08 24.58
C LYS A 120 -23.12 12.96 23.40
N ALA A 121 -22.59 13.00 22.17
CA ALA A 121 -23.38 12.89 20.95
C ALA A 121 -24.07 11.51 20.83
N GLN A 122 -23.39 10.42 21.19
CA GLN A 122 -24.01 9.07 21.25
C GLN A 122 -25.22 8.99 22.19
N HIS A 123 -25.28 9.86 23.21
CA HIS A 123 -26.40 9.92 24.14
C HIS A 123 -27.49 10.94 23.73
N SER A 124 -27.29 11.68 22.65
CA SER A 124 -28.23 12.68 22.12
C SER A 124 -29.04 12.11 20.97
N SER A 125 -30.35 12.31 20.97
CA SER A 125 -31.26 11.80 19.92
C SER A 125 -31.47 12.78 18.76
N GLN A 126 -30.61 13.79 18.60
CA GLN A 126 -30.79 14.82 17.57
C GLN A 126 -30.30 14.35 16.20
N PRO A 127 -31.14 14.41 15.15
CA PRO A 127 -30.72 14.13 13.79
C PRO A 127 -29.83 15.28 13.25
N GLY A 128 -28.72 14.93 12.57
CA GLY A 128 -27.79 15.89 11.98
C GLY A 128 -26.52 16.19 12.80
N GLY A 129 -26.05 15.22 13.59
CA GLY A 129 -24.83 15.36 14.40
C GLY A 129 -23.55 15.52 13.58
N GLU A 130 -22.50 16.00 14.25
CA GLU A 130 -21.14 16.14 13.70
C GLU A 130 -20.60 14.80 13.16
N ASP A 131 -19.89 14.85 12.04
CA ASP A 131 -19.14 13.71 11.52
C ASP A 131 -17.83 13.54 12.30
N TYR A 132 -17.89 12.74 13.35
CA TYR A 132 -16.75 12.48 14.21
C TYR A 132 -15.67 11.62 13.53
N LEU A 133 -15.98 10.85 12.49
CA LEU A 133 -14.96 10.14 11.71
C LEU A 133 -14.10 11.17 10.95
N ALA A 134 -14.75 12.09 10.23
CA ALA A 134 -14.07 13.17 9.53
C ALA A 134 -13.29 14.08 10.51
N ARG A 135 -13.89 14.47 11.64
CA ARG A 135 -13.22 15.30 12.66
C ARG A 135 -11.97 14.61 13.22
N THR A 136 -12.05 13.32 13.54
CA THR A 136 -10.90 12.56 14.06
C THR A 136 -9.81 12.43 13.01
N HIS A 137 -10.17 12.20 11.75
CA HIS A 137 -9.20 12.15 10.64
C HIS A 137 -8.49 13.49 10.41
N ILE A 138 -9.25 14.59 10.34
CA ILE A 138 -8.67 15.95 10.19
C ILE A 138 -7.74 16.29 11.36
N ALA A 139 -8.13 15.93 12.58
CA ALA A 139 -7.30 16.11 13.76
C ALA A 139 -6.01 15.28 13.69
N LEU A 140 -6.08 14.03 13.21
CA LEU A 140 -4.90 13.20 12.98
C LEU A 140 -3.97 13.85 11.96
N MET A 141 -4.49 14.26 10.80
CA MET A 141 -3.69 14.90 9.74
C MET A 141 -2.98 16.16 10.26
N SER A 142 -3.67 16.92 11.12
CA SER A 142 -3.10 18.13 11.73
C SER A 142 -2.05 17.84 12.81
N ALA A 143 -2.05 16.62 13.36
CA ALA A 143 -1.13 16.17 14.40
C ALA A 143 0.09 15.41 13.86
N LEU A 144 0.13 15.13 12.55
CA LEU A 144 1.25 14.39 11.95
C LEU A 144 2.57 15.18 12.08
N PRO A 145 3.65 14.53 12.56
CA PRO A 145 5.01 15.02 12.39
C PRO A 145 5.34 15.28 10.91
N GLY A 146 6.22 16.24 10.64
CA GLY A 146 6.55 16.65 9.26
C GLY A 146 7.32 15.62 8.43
N ASP A 147 7.77 14.52 9.05
CA ASP A 147 8.41 13.36 8.42
C ASP A 147 7.43 12.20 8.17
N LEU A 148 6.15 12.34 8.54
CA LEU A 148 5.11 11.36 8.31
C LEU A 148 4.03 11.89 7.37
N ALA A 149 3.55 11.01 6.52
CA ALA A 149 2.39 11.20 5.67
C ALA A 149 1.33 10.14 5.96
N ALA A 150 0.10 10.40 5.53
CA ALA A 150 -0.99 9.45 5.57
C ALA A 150 -1.64 9.32 4.20
N VAL A 151 -2.26 8.17 3.95
CA VAL A 151 -3.26 8.02 2.89
C VAL A 151 -4.66 8.25 3.46
N GLU A 152 -5.62 8.54 2.58
CA GLU A 152 -7.03 8.62 2.96
C GLU A 152 -7.46 7.33 3.67
N PRO A 153 -8.23 7.44 4.77
CA PRO A 153 -8.65 6.32 5.57
C PRO A 153 -9.62 5.45 4.76
N SER A 154 -9.64 4.16 5.03
CA SER A 154 -10.64 3.28 4.43
C SER A 154 -12.04 3.58 4.98
N SER A 155 -13.06 3.15 4.24
CA SER A 155 -14.43 3.16 4.74
C SER A 155 -14.68 2.10 5.83
N ALA A 156 -13.72 1.19 6.02
CA ALA A 156 -13.78 0.15 7.03
C ALA A 156 -13.54 0.74 8.43
N THR A 157 -14.56 0.61 9.28
CA THR A 157 -14.44 0.89 10.71
C THR A 157 -13.83 -0.30 11.44
N GLY A 158 -12.92 -0.07 12.39
CA GLY A 158 -12.28 -1.09 13.21
C GLY A 158 -11.85 -0.55 14.57
N CYS A 159 -11.17 -1.35 15.39
CA CYS A 159 -10.60 -0.90 16.68
C CYS A 159 -11.61 -0.33 17.71
N GLU A 160 -12.82 -0.88 17.77
CA GLU A 160 -13.92 -0.33 18.60
C GLU A 160 -13.64 -0.32 20.11
N ASP A 161 -12.68 -1.13 20.57
CA ASP A 161 -12.28 -1.25 21.97
C ASP A 161 -11.14 -0.31 22.37
N ALA A 162 -10.67 0.56 21.46
CA ALA A 162 -9.60 1.51 21.76
C ALA A 162 -10.06 2.62 22.73
N GLU A 163 -9.20 2.94 23.70
CA GLU A 163 -9.37 4.11 24.58
C GLU A 163 -8.38 5.22 24.20
N PRO A 164 -8.81 6.49 24.10
CA PRO A 164 -10.16 6.98 24.39
C PRO A 164 -11.17 6.60 23.30
N LYS A 165 -12.40 6.21 23.68
CA LYS A 165 -13.48 5.88 22.73
C LYS A 165 -13.67 6.95 21.65
N LEU A 166 -13.20 6.69 20.45
CA LEU A 166 -13.35 7.52 19.25
C LEU A 166 -14.03 6.67 18.16
N PRO A 167 -14.66 7.28 17.16
CA PRO A 167 -14.97 6.55 15.94
C PRO A 167 -13.68 6.35 15.14
N GLU A 168 -13.53 5.16 14.60
CA GLU A 168 -12.25 4.64 14.13
C GLU A 168 -12.40 4.10 12.72
N ASN A 169 -11.63 4.65 11.78
CA ASN A 169 -11.39 4.05 10.46
C ASN A 169 -9.93 3.63 10.36
N PHE A 170 -9.67 2.60 9.56
CA PHE A 170 -8.30 2.20 9.29
C PHE A 170 -7.59 3.24 8.42
N VAL A 171 -6.35 3.53 8.77
CA VAL A 171 -5.47 4.46 8.08
C VAL A 171 -4.06 3.90 8.05
N ALA A 172 -3.33 4.22 6.99
CA ALA A 172 -1.90 3.94 6.92
C ALA A 172 -1.10 5.24 7.06
N LEU A 173 -0.13 5.23 7.97
CA LEU A 173 0.88 6.28 8.13
C LEU A 173 2.22 5.75 7.62
N TYR A 174 3.03 6.60 7.01
CA TYR A 174 4.34 6.19 6.48
C TYR A 174 5.31 7.37 6.48
N GLN A 175 6.62 7.10 6.43
CA GLN A 175 7.62 8.16 6.24
C GLN A 175 7.40 8.85 4.89
N ASP A 176 7.34 10.19 4.86
CA ASP A 176 6.89 10.97 3.68
C ASP A 176 7.72 10.71 2.40
N ASP A 177 8.98 10.34 2.56
CA ASP A 177 9.91 9.99 1.47
C ASP A 177 9.95 8.49 1.13
N LEU A 178 9.20 7.64 1.84
CA LEU A 178 9.22 6.19 1.67
C LEU A 178 8.59 5.74 0.35
N LEU A 179 7.52 6.43 -0.06
CA LEU A 179 6.72 6.06 -1.22
C LEU A 179 6.82 7.13 -2.31
N ASP A 180 6.97 6.68 -3.54
CA ASP A 180 6.83 7.55 -4.70
C ASP A 180 5.35 7.86 -5.00
N ARG A 181 5.10 8.64 -6.05
CA ARG A 181 3.75 9.08 -6.40
C ARG A 181 2.84 7.93 -6.83
N GLU A 182 3.35 6.97 -7.58
CA GLU A 182 2.57 5.85 -8.12
C GLU A 182 2.18 4.89 -7.00
N GLU A 183 3.12 4.61 -6.10
CA GLU A 183 2.89 3.81 -4.90
C GLU A 183 1.85 4.44 -3.97
N ARG A 184 1.93 5.76 -3.74
CA ARG A 184 0.91 6.48 -2.96
C ARG A 184 -0.48 6.36 -3.59
N GLN A 185 -0.57 6.44 -4.91
CA GLN A 185 -1.84 6.30 -5.63
C GLN A 185 -2.39 4.88 -5.56
N SER A 186 -1.53 3.86 -5.67
CA SER A 186 -1.91 2.45 -5.52
C SER A 186 -2.45 2.19 -4.12
N ILE A 187 -1.74 2.60 -3.07
CA ILE A 187 -2.16 2.44 -1.67
C ILE A 187 -3.45 3.22 -1.37
N ALA A 188 -3.56 4.46 -1.83
CA ALA A 188 -4.78 5.27 -1.65
C ALA A 188 -5.97 4.74 -2.45
N SER A 189 -5.74 4.01 -3.54
CA SER A 189 -6.80 3.31 -4.26
C SER A 189 -7.23 2.09 -3.47
N LEU A 190 -6.29 1.28 -3.00
CA LEU A 190 -6.54 0.10 -2.18
C LEU A 190 -7.39 0.42 -0.94
N THR A 191 -7.09 1.50 -0.21
CA THR A 191 -7.87 1.88 0.99
C THR A 191 -9.33 2.17 0.72
N LYS A 192 -9.69 2.64 -0.49
CA LYS A 192 -11.09 2.92 -0.84
C LYS A 192 -11.96 1.67 -0.95
N PHE A 193 -11.35 0.54 -1.32
CA PHE A 193 -12.08 -0.70 -1.59
C PHE A 193 -12.14 -1.66 -0.41
N ILE A 194 -11.26 -1.49 0.58
CA ILE A 194 -11.26 -2.33 1.78
C ILE A 194 -12.47 -1.96 2.65
N THR A 195 -13.39 -2.91 2.83
CA THR A 195 -14.51 -2.78 3.77
C THR A 195 -14.26 -3.55 5.06
N ARG A 196 -15.00 -3.21 6.13
CA ARG A 196 -14.96 -3.97 7.40
C ARG A 196 -15.34 -5.43 7.19
N LYS A 197 -16.31 -5.67 6.30
CA LYS A 197 -16.77 -7.01 5.96
C LYS A 197 -15.65 -7.84 5.34
N ASP A 198 -14.90 -7.27 4.40
CA ASP A 198 -13.76 -7.95 3.78
C ASP A 198 -12.71 -8.32 4.82
N ILE A 199 -12.32 -7.39 5.69
CA ILE A 199 -11.33 -7.65 6.75
C ILE A 199 -11.80 -8.79 7.66
N SER A 200 -13.05 -8.74 8.12
CA SER A 200 -13.61 -9.75 9.04
C SER A 200 -13.73 -11.14 8.39
N GLU A 201 -14.17 -11.21 7.13
CA GLU A 201 -14.26 -12.48 6.38
C GLU A 201 -12.87 -13.08 6.14
N LEU A 202 -11.88 -12.25 5.78
CA LEU A 202 -10.50 -12.68 5.58
C LEU A 202 -9.85 -13.13 6.90
N ALA A 203 -10.12 -12.43 8.00
CA ALA A 203 -9.63 -12.82 9.33
C ALA A 203 -10.20 -14.16 9.76
N GLN A 204 -11.51 -14.36 9.62
CA GLN A 204 -12.16 -15.63 9.92
C GLN A 204 -11.63 -16.78 9.04
N GLU A 205 -11.42 -16.53 7.75
CA GLU A 205 -10.85 -17.52 6.84
C GLU A 205 -9.39 -17.84 7.19
N ALA A 206 -8.60 -16.83 7.55
CA ALA A 206 -7.21 -16.99 7.94
C ALA A 206 -7.07 -17.78 9.24
N GLU A 207 -7.95 -17.57 10.22
CA GLU A 207 -8.00 -18.36 11.46
C GLU A 207 -8.33 -19.82 11.19
N GLN A 208 -9.21 -20.10 10.22
CA GLN A 208 -9.58 -21.48 9.84
C GLN A 208 -8.47 -22.17 9.04
N LYS A 209 -7.79 -21.47 8.13
CA LYS A 209 -6.83 -22.04 7.19
C LYS A 209 -5.37 -21.95 7.63
N GLY A 210 -5.06 -21.07 8.59
CA GLY A 210 -3.72 -20.85 9.14
C GLY A 210 -2.74 -20.13 8.20
N ASP A 211 -3.20 -19.49 7.13
CA ASP A 211 -2.34 -18.84 6.12
C ASP A 211 -2.95 -17.52 5.64
N VAL A 212 -2.72 -16.45 6.41
CA VAL A 212 -3.18 -15.07 6.10
C VAL A 212 -2.71 -14.64 4.71
N ALA A 213 -1.44 -14.87 4.38
CA ALA A 213 -0.85 -14.43 3.12
C ALA A 213 -1.54 -15.07 1.91
N LYS A 214 -1.84 -16.36 1.98
CA LYS A 214 -2.57 -17.05 0.90
C LYS A 214 -4.02 -16.60 0.80
N VAL A 215 -4.70 -16.41 1.93
CA VAL A 215 -6.09 -15.93 1.97
C VAL A 215 -6.19 -14.55 1.32
N VAL A 216 -5.39 -13.59 1.78
CA VAL A 216 -5.34 -12.22 1.23
C VAL A 216 -4.99 -12.22 -0.26
N ARG A 217 -4.01 -13.02 -0.68
CA ARG A 217 -3.62 -13.10 -2.10
C ARG A 217 -4.75 -13.59 -2.98
N THR A 218 -5.48 -14.60 -2.51
CA THR A 218 -6.62 -15.14 -3.24
C THR A 218 -7.73 -14.09 -3.39
N TRP A 219 -7.98 -13.34 -2.33
CA TRP A 219 -8.95 -12.24 -2.34
C TRP A 219 -8.52 -11.11 -3.27
N LEU A 220 -7.27 -10.64 -3.22
CA LEU A 220 -6.76 -9.59 -4.12
C LEU A 220 -6.92 -9.97 -5.60
N HIS A 221 -6.62 -11.22 -5.96
CA HIS A 221 -6.84 -11.70 -7.33
C HIS A 221 -8.32 -11.78 -7.72
N GLY A 222 -9.22 -12.12 -6.78
CA GLY A 222 -10.66 -12.20 -7.03
C GLY A 222 -11.36 -10.82 -7.03
N SER A 223 -10.86 -9.87 -6.26
CA SER A 223 -11.38 -8.50 -6.19
C SER A 223 -11.07 -7.70 -7.46
N GLY A 224 -9.90 -7.95 -8.09
CA GLY A 224 -9.56 -7.38 -9.39
C GLY A 224 -10.56 -7.75 -10.50
N THR A 225 -11.17 -8.94 -10.45
CA THR A 225 -12.26 -9.32 -11.36
C THR A 225 -13.56 -8.56 -11.09
N LYS A 226 -13.92 -8.29 -9.83
CA LYS A 226 -15.13 -7.51 -9.49
C LYS A 226 -15.02 -6.04 -9.91
N MET A 227 -13.83 -5.46 -9.88
CA MET A 227 -13.60 -4.08 -10.34
C MET A 227 -13.83 -3.90 -11.85
N LEU A 228 -13.54 -4.93 -12.65
CA LEU A 228 -13.76 -4.92 -14.10
C LEU A 228 -15.23 -5.08 -14.48
N ASP A 229 -16.06 -5.65 -13.59
CA ASP A 229 -17.48 -5.86 -13.82
C ASP A 229 -18.33 -4.61 -13.53
N GLU A 230 -17.83 -3.63 -12.74
CA GLU A 230 -18.58 -2.41 -12.39
C GLU A 230 -18.34 -1.20 -13.34
N GLU A 231 -17.31 -1.24 -14.21
CA GLU A 231 -17.10 -0.21 -15.26
C GLU A 231 -17.75 -0.57 -16.61
N GLY A 232 -18.60 -1.61 -16.64
CA GLY A 232 -19.07 -2.26 -17.87
C GLY A 232 -20.49 -1.95 -18.35
N ASP A 233 -21.25 -1.04 -17.73
CA ASP A 233 -22.63 -0.75 -18.17
C ASP A 233 -22.73 0.61 -18.90
N SER A 234 -22.29 0.62 -20.17
CA SER A 234 -22.66 1.65 -21.15
C SER A 234 -23.52 1.04 -22.24
N ASP A 235 -24.74 0.61 -21.90
CA ASP A 235 -25.78 0.29 -22.87
C ASP A 235 -26.41 1.58 -23.44
N SER A 236 -25.68 2.24 -24.34
CA SER A 236 -26.26 3.27 -25.23
C SER A 236 -26.95 2.61 -26.42
N SER A 237 -28.15 2.08 -26.20
CA SER A 237 -29.06 1.63 -27.27
C SER A 237 -29.86 2.81 -27.86
N GLY A 238 -29.15 3.71 -28.54
CA GLY A 238 -29.75 4.76 -29.35
C GLY A 238 -30.02 4.28 -30.77
N GLY A 239 -31.06 3.49 -30.99
CA GLY A 239 -31.44 3.06 -32.34
C GLY A 239 -32.78 2.34 -32.38
N SER A 240 -33.84 3.04 -32.79
CA SER A 240 -35.06 2.42 -33.31
C SER A 240 -35.81 3.39 -34.24
N ASP A 241 -35.59 3.16 -35.52
CA ASP A 241 -36.53 3.14 -36.66
C ASP A 241 -37.79 4.02 -36.63
N LEU A 242 -37.81 4.97 -37.56
CA LEU A 242 -39.01 5.57 -38.15
C LEU A 242 -39.43 4.76 -39.39
N THR A 243 -40.35 3.81 -39.26
CA THR A 243 -41.11 3.29 -40.40
C THR A 243 -42.48 3.96 -40.46
N GLY A 244 -42.56 5.05 -41.22
CA GLY A 244 -43.82 5.66 -41.64
C GLY A 244 -44.40 4.91 -42.83
N GLY A 245 -45.58 4.32 -42.65
CA GLY A 245 -46.31 3.59 -43.69
C GLY A 245 -46.73 4.47 -44.86
N SER A 246 -46.52 3.97 -46.07
CA SER A 246 -47.16 4.43 -47.30
C SER A 246 -48.04 3.31 -47.84
N LYS A 247 -49.35 3.45 -47.68
CA LYS A 247 -50.39 3.20 -48.70
C LYS A 247 -51.78 3.44 -48.13
#